data_AF-A0A4Q9N4M8-F1
#
_entry.id   AF-A0A4Q9N4M8-F1
#
_cell.length_a   1.000
_cell.length_b   1.000
_cell.length_c   1.000
_cell.angle_alpha   90.00
_cell.angle_beta   90.00
_cell.angle_gamma   90.00
#
_symmetry.space_group_name_H-M   'P 1'
#
loop_
_entity.id
_entity.type
_entity.pdbx_description
1 polymer ?
#
loop_
_entity_poly.entity_id
_entity_poly.type
_entity_poly.pdbx_seq_one_letter_code
_entity_poly.pdbx_strand_id
1 'polypeptide(L)'
;VENYLQEHCDYTFNTPWPGENMPKALWSESVSVELIRKWEHCAWRFIDAYTEGLGACEAQKKIKEFSSCRYRSHRRVPEQLVQAMDIA
;
A
#
# COMPACT_ATOMS: atom_id res chain seq x y z
N VAL A 1 12.05 7.48 -0.23
CA VAL A 1 12.90 6.58 -1.02
C VAL A 1 13.35 7.27 -2.31
N GLU A 2 12.45 8.00 -2.97
CA GLU A 2 12.71 8.66 -4.24
C GLU A 2 13.77 9.77 -4.14
N ASN A 3 13.76 10.58 -3.08
CA ASN A 3 14.74 11.65 -2.87
C ASN A 3 16.16 11.12 -2.70
N TYR A 4 16.36 10.09 -1.86
CA TYR A 4 17.67 9.46 -1.66
C TYR A 4 18.22 8.86 -2.97
N LEU A 5 17.35 8.20 -3.75
CA LEU A 5 17.77 7.64 -5.03
C LEU A 5 18.12 8.72 -6.05
N GLN A 6 17.46 9.87 -6.05
CA GLN A 6 17.78 11.00 -6.93
C GLN A 6 19.11 11.67 -6.54
N GLU A 7 19.35 11.88 -5.25
CA GLU A 7 20.58 12.52 -4.74
C GLU A 7 21.83 11.65 -4.92
N HIS A 8 21.65 10.32 -4.95
CA HIS A 8 22.72 9.34 -5.13
C HIS A 8 22.64 8.60 -6.49
N CYS A 9 22.02 9.23 -7.50
CA CYS A 9 21.98 8.72 -8.87
C CYS A 9 23.15 9.29 -9.68
N ASP A 10 24.14 8.46 -9.98
CA ASP A 10 25.32 8.85 -10.78
C ASP A 10 25.10 8.71 -12.30
N TYR A 11 23.85 8.49 -12.75
CA TYR A 11 23.37 8.36 -14.15
C TYR A 11 24.22 7.46 -15.07
N THR A 12 25.04 6.59 -14.49
CA THR A 12 25.97 5.71 -15.20
C THR A 12 25.59 4.27 -14.92
N PHE A 13 25.32 3.50 -15.97
CA PHE A 13 24.85 2.12 -15.88
C PHE A 13 25.88 1.15 -15.25
N ASN A 14 27.14 1.59 -15.13
CA ASN A 14 28.25 0.80 -14.58
C ASN A 14 28.43 0.98 -13.06
N THR A 15 27.61 1.80 -12.42
CA THR A 15 27.62 1.96 -10.96
C THR A 15 26.79 0.86 -10.29
N PRO A 16 26.97 0.60 -8.98
CA PRO A 16 26.15 -0.35 -8.20
C PRO A 16 24.65 -0.01 -8.11
N TRP A 17 24.18 0.98 -8.88
CA TRP A 17 22.79 1.37 -9.07
C TRP A 17 22.17 0.39 -10.08
N PRO A 18 21.48 -0.69 -9.65
CA PRO A 18 20.34 -0.71 -8.73
C PRO A 18 20.50 -1.66 -7.52
N GLY A 19 21.64 -2.34 -7.38
CA GLY A 19 21.85 -3.43 -6.42
C GLY A 19 22.19 -2.98 -5.00
N GLU A 20 23.03 -1.95 -4.84
CA GLU A 20 23.49 -1.52 -3.51
C GLU A 20 22.78 -0.27 -2.98
N ASN A 21 22.42 0.66 -3.87
CA ASN A 21 21.74 1.90 -3.46
C ASN A 21 20.26 1.67 -3.15
N MET A 22 19.63 0.65 -3.75
CA MET A 22 18.22 0.33 -3.49
C MET A 22 18.00 -0.20 -2.05
N PRO A 23 18.76 -1.20 -1.55
CA PRO A 23 18.66 -1.61 -0.15
C PRO A 23 19.00 -0.46 0.80
N LYS A 24 20.02 0.35 0.49
CA LYS A 24 20.37 1.53 1.29
C LYS A 24 19.25 2.55 1.33
N ALA A 25 18.58 2.84 0.21
CA ALA A 25 17.45 3.77 0.14
C ALA A 25 16.23 3.27 0.93
N LEU A 26 15.98 1.96 0.88
CA LEU A 26 14.90 1.32 1.63
C LEU A 26 15.19 1.22 3.14
N TRP A 27 16.47 1.13 3.51
CA TRP A 27 16.93 1.10 4.91
C TRP A 27 17.13 2.49 5.51
N SER A 28 17.62 3.47 4.74
CA SER A 28 17.92 4.85 5.17
C SER A 28 16.65 5.68 5.32
N GLU A 29 15.76 5.62 4.33
CA GLU A 29 14.36 6.02 4.46
C GLU A 29 13.59 4.78 4.88
N SER A 30 13.59 4.50 6.19
CA SER A 30 12.87 3.39 6.79
C SER A 30 11.44 3.34 6.25
N VAL A 31 11.20 2.49 5.25
CA VAL A 31 9.85 2.20 4.80
C VAL A 31 9.16 1.60 6.01
N SER A 32 8.24 2.35 6.62
CA SER A 32 7.63 1.89 7.86
C SER A 32 6.88 0.59 7.60
N VAL A 33 6.93 -0.34 8.57
CA VAL A 33 6.19 -1.60 8.48
C VAL A 33 4.70 -1.34 8.27
N GLU A 34 4.19 -0.22 8.79
CA GLU A 34 2.83 0.25 8.53
C GLU A 34 2.56 0.52 7.05
N LEU A 35 3.52 1.14 6.34
CA LEU A 35 3.41 1.38 4.90
C LEU A 35 3.41 0.06 4.13
N ILE A 36 4.27 -0.90 4.50
CA ILE A 36 4.31 -2.24 3.89
C ILE A 36 2.94 -2.92 4.04
N ARG A 37 2.42 -2.98 5.27
CA ARG A 37 1.10 -3.59 5.56
C ARG A 37 -0.05 -2.90 4.84
N LYS A 38 0.00 -1.57 4.72
CA LYS A 38 -1.01 -0.79 3.99
C LYS A 38 -1.04 -1.16 2.51
N TRP A 39 0.11 -1.37 1.89
CA TRP A 39 0.19 -1.75 0.48
C TRP A 39 -0.07 -3.24 0.24
N GLU A 40 0.28 -4.12 1.18
CA GLU A 40 -0.04 -5.56 1.12
C GLU A 40 -1.54 -5.81 0.93
N HIS A 41 -2.38 -5.17 1.74
CA HIS A 41 -3.83 -5.32 1.64
C HIS A 41 -4.39 -4.74 0.32
N CYS A 42 -3.75 -3.71 -0.23
CA CYS A 42 -4.13 -3.18 -1.56
C CYS A 42 -3.76 -4.16 -2.68
N ALA A 43 -2.61 -4.84 -2.59
CA ALA A 43 -2.14 -5.77 -3.60
C ALA A 43 -3.12 -6.94 -3.80
N TRP A 44 -3.62 -7.53 -2.71
CA TRP A 44 -4.66 -8.58 -2.80
C TRP A 44 -5.94 -8.10 -3.50
N ARG A 45 -6.35 -6.86 -3.25
CA ARG A 45 -7.55 -6.29 -3.90
C ARG A 45 -7.33 -5.97 -5.37
N PHE A 46 -6.10 -5.66 -5.78
CA PHE A 46 -5.74 -5.58 -7.19
C PHE A 46 -5.81 -6.94 -7.87
N ILE A 47 -5.30 -8.00 -7.22
CA ILE A 47 -5.40 -9.36 -7.73
C ILE A 47 -6.86 -9.73 -7.94
N ASP A 48 -7.72 -9.55 -6.93
CA ASP A 48 -9.16 -9.81 -7.04
C ASP A 48 -9.78 -9.03 -8.22
N ALA A 49 -9.49 -7.73 -8.33
CA ALA A 49 -10.02 -6.91 -9.42
C ALA A 49 -9.59 -7.39 -10.81
N TYR A 50 -8.34 -7.81 -10.97
CA TYR A 50 -7.87 -8.39 -12.22
C TYR A 50 -8.50 -9.76 -12.51
N THR A 51 -8.74 -10.58 -11.49
CA THR A 51 -9.45 -11.87 -11.68
C THR A 51 -10.90 -11.68 -12.14
N GLU A 52 -11.54 -10.57 -11.78
CA GLU A 52 -12.85 -10.18 -12.28
C GLU A 52 -12.82 -9.60 -13.71
N GLY A 53 -11.62 -9.45 -14.30
CA GLY A 53 -11.45 -8.91 -15.65
C GLY A 53 -11.44 -7.38 -15.73
N LEU A 54 -11.30 -6.67 -14.60
CA LEU A 54 -11.24 -5.22 -14.59
C LEU A 54 -9.91 -4.71 -15.17
N GLY A 55 -10.00 -3.66 -15.99
CA GLY A 55 -8.81 -2.95 -16.47
C GLY A 55 -8.13 -2.16 -15.35
N ALA A 56 -6.87 -1.75 -15.57
CA ALA A 56 -6.07 -1.05 -14.55
C ALA A 56 -6.78 0.20 -13.97
N CYS A 57 -7.41 1.01 -14.82
CA CYS A 57 -8.16 2.21 -14.40
C CYS A 57 -9.40 1.87 -13.56
N GLU A 58 -10.07 0.75 -13.85
CA GLU A 58 -11.29 0.32 -13.17
C GLU A 58 -10.95 -0.35 -11.84
N ALA A 59 -9.92 -1.20 -11.81
CA ALA A 59 -9.36 -1.77 -10.59
C ALA A 59 -8.94 -0.67 -9.60
N GLN A 60 -8.26 0.38 -10.08
CA GLN A 60 -7.88 1.51 -9.24
C GLN A 60 -9.10 2.25 -8.65
N LYS A 61 -10.16 2.45 -9.43
CA LYS A 61 -11.42 3.04 -8.93
C LYS A 61 -12.05 2.18 -7.85
N LYS A 62 -12.17 0.87 -8.09
CA LYS A 62 -12.74 -0.11 -7.14
C LYS A 62 -11.96 -0.12 -5.83
N ILE A 63 -10.62 -0.13 -5.87
CA ILE A 63 -9.79 -0.14 -4.66
C ILE A 63 -9.89 1.18 -3.89
N LYS A 64 -10.06 2.30 -4.59
CA LYS A 64 -10.30 3.61 -3.96
C LYS A 64 -11.63 3.65 -3.19
N GLU A 65 -12.62 2.82 -3.55
CA GLU A 65 -13.86 2.66 -2.79
C GLU A 65 -13.62 1.97 -1.45
N PHE A 66 -12.70 1.01 -1.39
CA PHE A 66 -12.26 0.36 -0.16
C PHE A 66 -11.27 1.19 0.66
N SER A 67 -10.80 2.32 0.12
CA SER A 67 -9.89 3.19 0.85
C SER A 67 -10.59 3.81 2.06
N SER A 68 -9.89 3.81 3.19
CA SER A 68 -10.42 4.28 4.48
C SER A 68 -10.85 5.76 4.52
N CYS A 69 -10.54 6.53 3.46
CA CYS A 69 -10.92 7.93 3.33
C CYS A 69 -12.38 8.12 2.88
N ARG A 70 -13.00 7.12 2.23
CA ARG A 70 -14.38 7.23 1.72
C ARG A 70 -15.44 6.89 2.76
N TYR A 71 -15.08 6.08 3.77
CA TYR A 71 -16.01 5.60 4.79
C TYR A 71 -15.56 5.97 6.21
N ARG A 72 -15.70 7.26 6.55
CA ARG A 72 -15.43 7.76 7.92
C ARG A 72 -16.44 7.19 8.93
N SER A 73 -17.65 6.82 8.49
CA SER A 73 -18.73 6.23 9.29
C SER A 73 -18.57 4.72 9.52
N HIS A 74 -17.98 3.94 8.60
CA HIS A 74 -17.84 2.48 8.73
C HIS A 74 -16.67 2.06 9.63
N ARG A 75 -15.89 3.01 10.15
CA ARG A 75 -14.97 2.76 11.27
C ARG A 75 -15.70 2.52 12.59
N ARG A 76 -17.01 2.81 12.65
CA ARG A 76 -17.85 2.38 13.76
C ARG A 76 -18.34 0.97 13.46
N VAL A 77 -17.93 0.04 14.32
CA VAL A 77 -18.63 -1.23 14.45
C VAL A 77 -20.09 -0.88 14.75
N PRO A 78 -21.08 -1.45 14.03
CA PRO A 78 -22.48 -1.21 14.33
C PRO A 78 -22.74 -1.55 15.80
N GLU A 79 -23.44 -0.67 16.54
CA GLU A 79 -23.68 -0.85 17.98
C GLU A 79 -24.29 -2.23 18.30
N GLN A 80 -25.12 -2.76 17.38
CA GLN A 80 -25.71 -4.09 17.49
C GLN A 80 -24.66 -5.21 17.48
N LEU A 81 -23.60 -5.07 16.68
CA LEU A 81 -22.50 -6.03 16.63
C LEU A 81 -21.60 -5.91 17.86
N VAL A 82 -21.37 -4.68 18.35
CA VAL A 82 -20.65 -4.44 19.62
C VAL A 82 -21.40 -5.11 20.78
N GLN A 83 -22.70 -4.88 20.91
CA GLN A 83 -23.53 -5.50 21.94
C GLN A 83 -23.53 -7.03 21.84
N ALA A 84 -23.59 -7.60 20.63
CA ALA A 84 -23.53 -9.05 20.45
C ALA A 84 -22.17 -9.64 20.85
N MET A 85 -21.08 -8.90 20.72
CA MET A 85 -19.74 -9.33 21.11
C MET A 85 -19.46 -9.13 22.60
N ASP A 86 -20.04 -8.12 23.25
CA ASP A 86 -19.88 -7.87 24.70
C ASP A 86 -20.66 -8.87 25.57
N ILE A 87 -21.62 -9.60 24.99
CA ILE A 87 -22.46 -10.60 25.68
C ILE A 87 -21.84 -12.01 25.62
N ALA A 88 -20.80 -12.22 24.81
CA ALA A 88 -20.09 -13.50 24.65
C ALA A 88 -18.90 -13.64 25.61
#